data_AF-A0A7N0UF34-F1
#
_entry.id   AF-A0A7N0UF34-F1
#
_cell.length_a   1.000
_cell.length_b   1.000
_cell.length_c   1.000
_cell.angle_alpha   90.00
_cell.angle_beta   90.00
_cell.angle_gamma   90.00
#
_symmetry.space_group_name_H-M   'P 1'
#
loop_
_entity.id
_entity.type
_entity.pdbx_description
1 polymer ?
#
loop_
_entity_poly.entity_id
_entity_poly.type
_entity_poly.pdbx_seq_one_letter_code
_entity_poly.pdbx_strand_id
1 'polypeptide(L)'
;MTSSLHSRYENYHGGEEEDKNANYTDMVNKYYDLLGCYKEIYRVLKPGQHFAAYEWCLTDAFDPNNPEHQRIKKEIEIGDGLPDIRSTHQCIEALKHAGFEVIWDKDVTIGAPVPWYSPLTSQFSLSSFRAAPVGRFFTRNMVKALECIGIAPKGSQRVLSFLERAGAGLVEGGKKEIFTPMYFFLARKPL
;
A
#
# COMPACT_ATOMS: atom_id res chain seq x y z
N MET A 1 -7.63 -16.20 29.23
CA MET A 1 -7.96 -15.09 28.30
C MET A 1 -7.14 -15.08 27.01
N THR A 2 -6.13 -15.94 26.85
CA THR A 2 -5.28 -16.05 25.63
C THR A 2 -5.91 -16.86 24.48
N SER A 3 -6.96 -17.65 24.75
CA SER A 3 -7.60 -18.53 23.75
C SER A 3 -8.44 -17.79 22.71
N SER A 4 -9.04 -16.64 23.04
CA SER A 4 -9.98 -15.94 22.14
C SER A 4 -9.29 -15.14 21.04
N LEU A 5 -8.04 -14.71 21.22
CA LEU A 5 -7.26 -14.04 20.18
C LEU A 5 -6.63 -15.05 19.20
N HIS A 6 -6.19 -16.21 19.71
CA HIS A 6 -5.60 -17.26 18.89
C HIS A 6 -6.64 -17.92 17.95
N SER A 7 -7.83 -18.24 18.48
CA SER A 7 -8.95 -18.76 17.68
C SER A 7 -9.47 -17.74 16.63
N ARG A 8 -9.37 -16.43 16.92
CA ARG A 8 -9.68 -15.39 15.93
C ARG A 8 -8.60 -15.31 14.84
N TYR A 9 -7.32 -15.47 15.19
CA TYR A 9 -6.20 -15.47 14.25
C TYR A 9 -6.30 -16.62 13.22
N GLU A 10 -6.69 -17.82 13.64
CA GLU A 10 -6.86 -18.97 12.73
C GLU A 10 -7.98 -18.77 11.71
N ASN A 11 -9.08 -18.11 12.10
CA ASN A 11 -10.21 -17.83 11.19
C ASN A 11 -9.83 -16.89 10.03
N TYR A 12 -8.82 -16.03 10.18
CA TYR A 12 -8.30 -15.17 9.10
C TYR A 12 -7.32 -15.89 8.16
N HIS A 13 -6.90 -17.11 8.49
CA HIS A 13 -5.88 -17.86 7.74
C HIS A 13 -6.37 -19.24 7.24
N GLY A 14 -7.59 -19.67 7.58
CA GLY A 14 -8.32 -20.79 6.97
C GLY A 14 -9.12 -20.37 5.72
N GLY A 15 -9.40 -21.30 4.80
CA GLY A 15 -10.18 -21.05 3.56
C GLY A 15 -9.38 -21.10 2.26
N GLU A 16 -10.04 -20.84 1.12
CA GLU A 16 -9.37 -20.64 -0.18
C GLU A 16 -8.64 -19.29 -0.22
N GLU A 17 -7.76 -19.06 -1.19
CA GLU A 17 -6.88 -17.88 -1.22
C GLU A 17 -7.67 -16.56 -1.34
N GLU A 18 -8.78 -16.57 -2.06
CA GLU A 18 -9.70 -15.42 -2.19
C GLU A 18 -10.38 -15.08 -0.86
N ASP A 19 -10.84 -16.09 -0.13
CA ASP A 19 -11.49 -15.91 1.18
C ASP A 19 -10.53 -15.29 2.22
N LYS A 20 -9.25 -15.71 2.20
CA LYS A 20 -8.23 -15.17 3.12
C LYS A 20 -7.93 -13.70 2.81
N ASN A 21 -7.86 -13.33 1.53
CA ASN A 21 -7.61 -11.96 1.12
C ASN A 21 -8.80 -11.06 1.46
N ALA A 22 -10.04 -11.52 1.29
CA ALA A 22 -11.24 -10.80 1.69
C ALA A 22 -11.29 -10.57 3.21
N ASN A 23 -11.09 -11.63 4.00
CA ASN A 23 -11.07 -11.55 5.46
C ASN A 23 -9.95 -10.63 5.99
N TYR A 24 -8.79 -10.63 5.33
CA TYR A 24 -7.69 -9.73 5.66
C TYR A 24 -8.02 -8.27 5.35
N THR A 25 -8.54 -7.97 4.15
CA THR A 25 -8.96 -6.60 3.79
C THR A 25 -10.02 -6.08 4.76
N ASP A 26 -11.01 -6.90 5.10
CA ASP A 26 -12.05 -6.51 6.07
C ASP A 26 -11.46 -6.22 7.46
N MET A 27 -10.48 -7.01 7.89
CA MET A 27 -9.79 -6.80 9.17
C MET A 27 -9.01 -5.49 9.16
N VAL A 28 -8.17 -5.25 8.15
CA VAL A 28 -7.37 -4.01 8.06
C VAL A 28 -8.28 -2.79 7.95
N ASN A 29 -9.33 -2.85 7.13
CA ASN A 29 -10.31 -1.77 6.99
C ASN A 29 -11.11 -1.50 8.26
N LYS A 30 -11.42 -2.55 9.03
CA LYS A 30 -12.14 -2.40 10.30
C LYS A 30 -11.34 -1.66 11.36
N TYR A 31 -10.01 -1.79 11.36
CA TYR A 31 -9.16 -1.20 12.38
C TYR A 31 -8.40 0.06 11.93
N TYR A 32 -8.36 0.34 10.63
CA TYR A 32 -7.71 1.53 10.11
C TYR A 32 -8.70 2.69 9.87
N ASP A 33 -8.61 3.69 10.73
CA ASP A 33 -9.34 4.95 10.60
C ASP A 33 -8.37 6.13 10.46
N LEU A 34 -8.18 6.61 9.23
CA LEU A 34 -7.31 7.76 8.93
C LEU A 34 -7.73 9.01 9.70
N LEU A 35 -9.03 9.27 9.80
CA LEU A 35 -9.54 10.44 10.55
C LEU A 35 -9.23 10.29 12.03
N GLY A 36 -9.41 9.09 12.59
CA GLY A 36 -9.03 8.76 13.96
C GLY A 36 -7.54 9.00 14.21
N CYS A 37 -6.66 8.54 13.31
CA CYS A 37 -5.22 8.81 13.38
C CYS A 37 -4.93 10.31 13.39
N TYR A 38 -5.51 11.09 12.47
CA TYR A 38 -5.31 12.53 12.42
C TYR A 38 -5.85 13.25 13.65
N LYS A 39 -6.98 12.81 14.23
CA LYS A 39 -7.50 13.35 15.49
C LYS A 39 -6.55 13.12 16.66
N GLU A 40 -5.90 11.96 16.74
CA GLU A 40 -4.91 11.71 17.77
C GLU A 40 -3.65 12.56 17.60
N ILE A 41 -3.18 12.76 16.37
CA ILE A 41 -2.09 13.71 16.07
C ILE A 41 -2.51 15.12 16.49
N TYR A 42 -3.71 15.56 16.10
CA TYR A 42 -4.26 16.86 16.47
C TYR A 42 -4.33 17.05 17.99
N ARG A 43 -4.75 16.02 18.72
CA ARG A 43 -4.88 16.03 20.18
C ARG A 43 -3.54 16.29 20.86
N VAL A 44 -2.46 15.65 20.40
CA VAL A 44 -1.13 15.76 21.03
C VAL A 44 -0.32 16.97 20.55
N LEU A 45 -0.63 17.51 19.37
CA LEU A 45 0.07 18.65 18.81
C LEU A 45 -0.26 19.94 19.60
N LYS A 46 0.73 20.81 19.82
CA LYS A 46 0.49 22.13 20.46
C LYS A 46 -0.16 23.10 19.47
N PRO A 47 -0.98 24.07 19.92
CA PRO A 47 -1.51 25.12 19.05
C PRO A 47 -0.40 25.83 18.26
N GLY A 48 -0.69 26.15 16.99
CA GLY A 48 0.24 26.79 16.05
C GLY A 48 1.32 25.87 15.43
N GLN A 49 1.41 24.60 15.83
CA GLN A 49 2.39 23.66 15.28
C GLN A 49 1.91 23.00 13.99
N HIS A 50 2.87 22.46 13.24
CA HIS A 50 2.65 21.86 11.93
C HIS A 50 2.70 20.34 11.98
N PHE A 51 1.92 19.71 11.10
CA PHE A 51 1.93 18.31 10.78
C PHE A 51 2.13 18.17 9.27
N ALA A 52 3.15 17.43 8.85
CA ALA A 52 3.42 17.15 7.45
C ALA A 52 3.63 15.64 7.27
N ALA A 53 3.06 15.09 6.19
CA ALA A 53 3.21 13.69 5.85
C ALA A 53 3.11 13.47 4.33
N TYR A 54 3.59 12.31 3.91
CA TYR A 54 3.27 11.72 2.62
C TYR A 54 2.24 10.62 2.84
N GLU A 55 1.23 10.58 1.98
CA GLU A 55 0.19 9.55 1.97
C GLU A 55 0.19 8.81 0.65
N TRP A 56 -0.23 7.55 0.73
CA TRP A 56 -0.51 6.71 -0.42
C TRP A 56 -1.97 6.94 -0.80
N CYS A 57 -2.21 7.51 -1.98
CA CYS A 57 -3.54 7.92 -2.40
C CYS A 57 -3.85 7.50 -3.83
N LEU A 58 -5.15 7.27 -4.08
CA LEU A 58 -5.69 7.26 -5.43
C LEU A 58 -5.80 8.70 -5.93
N THR A 59 -5.41 8.92 -7.19
CA THR A 59 -5.50 10.23 -7.84
C THR A 59 -6.85 10.37 -8.56
N ASP A 60 -7.09 11.54 -9.15
CA ASP A 60 -8.28 11.81 -9.95
C ASP A 60 -8.33 10.99 -11.26
N ALA A 61 -7.21 10.37 -11.68
CA ALA A 61 -7.19 9.47 -12.83
C ALA A 61 -7.79 8.10 -12.52
N PHE A 62 -7.94 7.75 -11.23
CA PHE A 62 -8.56 6.51 -10.82
C PHE A 62 -10.06 6.52 -11.16
N ASP A 63 -10.54 5.41 -11.74
CA ASP A 63 -11.95 5.23 -12.10
C ASP A 63 -12.47 4.00 -11.34
N PRO A 64 -13.38 4.17 -10.38
CA PRO A 64 -13.90 3.05 -9.60
C PRO A 64 -14.71 2.05 -10.44
N ASN A 65 -15.20 2.43 -11.62
CA ASN A 65 -15.95 1.55 -12.50
C ASN A 65 -15.06 0.80 -13.50
N ASN A 66 -13.78 1.16 -13.59
CA ASN A 66 -12.83 0.48 -14.47
C ASN A 66 -12.27 -0.78 -13.77
N PRO A 67 -12.56 -2.00 -14.29
CA PRO A 67 -12.08 -3.24 -13.68
C PRO A 67 -10.56 -3.34 -13.60
N GLU A 68 -9.83 -2.73 -14.54
CA GLU A 68 -8.37 -2.71 -14.53
C GLU A 68 -7.84 -1.84 -13.39
N HIS A 69 -8.44 -0.67 -13.16
CA HIS A 69 -8.06 0.21 -12.06
C HIS A 69 -8.32 -0.46 -10.71
N GLN A 70 -9.48 -1.12 -10.57
CA GLN A 70 -9.82 -1.90 -9.37
C GLN A 70 -8.83 -3.05 -9.13
N ARG A 71 -8.44 -3.78 -10.18
CA ARG A 71 -7.42 -4.84 -10.07
C ARG A 71 -6.09 -4.28 -9.57
N ILE A 72 -5.60 -3.18 -10.16
CA ILE A 72 -4.32 -2.55 -9.77
C ILE A 72 -4.36 -2.09 -8.32
N LYS A 73 -5.42 -1.38 -7.92
CA LYS A 73 -5.64 -0.95 -6.53
C LYS A 73 -5.61 -2.15 -5.59
N LYS A 74 -6.31 -3.24 -5.93
CA LYS A 74 -6.36 -4.44 -5.08
C LYS A 74 -5.00 -5.13 -4.94
N GLU A 75 -4.20 -5.14 -6.00
CA GLU A 75 -2.84 -5.70 -5.96
C GLU A 75 -1.90 -4.90 -5.07
N ILE A 76 -2.01 -3.56 -5.08
CA ILE A 76 -1.29 -2.68 -4.16
C ILE A 76 -1.76 -2.94 -2.72
N GLU A 77 -3.07 -2.97 -2.47
CA GLU A 77 -3.63 -3.20 -1.13
C GLU A 77 -3.20 -4.52 -0.50
N ILE A 78 -3.36 -5.62 -1.22
CA ILE A 78 -2.98 -6.94 -0.72
C ILE A 78 -1.45 -7.03 -0.58
N GLY A 79 -0.73 -6.55 -1.59
CA GLY A 79 0.71 -6.69 -1.70
C GLY A 79 1.50 -5.94 -0.64
N ASP A 80 1.06 -4.72 -0.35
CA ASP A 80 1.69 -3.83 0.64
C ASP A 80 0.98 -3.88 2.01
N GLY A 81 -0.07 -4.70 2.16
CA GLY A 81 -0.80 -4.89 3.42
C GLY A 81 -1.58 -3.64 3.85
N LEU A 82 -2.12 -2.90 2.88
CA LEU A 82 -2.81 -1.64 3.11
C LEU A 82 -4.32 -1.84 3.34
N PRO A 83 -4.95 -0.94 4.11
CA PRO A 83 -6.39 -0.73 4.03
C PRO A 83 -6.79 -0.26 2.63
N ASP A 84 -8.11 -0.17 2.41
CA ASP A 84 -8.73 0.49 1.27
C ASP A 84 -8.08 1.87 1.05
N ILE A 85 -7.44 2.02 -0.10
CA ILE A 85 -6.67 3.22 -0.42
C ILE A 85 -7.65 4.36 -0.69
N ARG A 86 -7.50 5.46 0.06
CA ARG A 86 -8.32 6.66 -0.08
C ARG A 86 -7.88 7.52 -1.25
N SER A 87 -8.78 8.35 -1.76
CA SER A 87 -8.39 9.40 -2.69
C SER A 87 -7.64 10.54 -2.00
N THR A 88 -6.89 11.32 -2.77
CA THR A 88 -6.27 12.58 -2.33
C THR A 88 -7.29 13.50 -1.65
N HIS A 89 -8.49 13.61 -2.22
CA HIS A 89 -9.59 14.39 -1.64
C HIS A 89 -10.02 13.87 -0.27
N GLN A 90 -10.21 12.56 -0.12
CA GLN A 90 -10.59 11.97 1.16
C GLN A 90 -9.50 12.18 2.23
N CYS A 91 -8.22 12.16 1.85
CA CYS A 91 -7.11 12.49 2.74
C CYS A 91 -7.22 13.93 3.29
N ILE A 92 -7.43 14.92 2.42
CA ILE A 92 -7.55 16.33 2.81
C ILE A 92 -8.81 16.58 3.65
N GLU A 93 -9.94 15.98 3.29
CA GLU A 93 -11.15 16.09 4.08
C GLU A 93 -10.99 15.46 5.47
N ALA A 94 -10.24 14.36 5.60
CA ALA A 94 -9.91 13.79 6.90
C ALA A 94 -9.08 14.75 7.77
N LEU A 95 -8.10 15.46 7.21
CA LEU A 95 -7.32 16.48 7.94
C LEU A 95 -8.22 17.61 8.46
N LYS A 96 -9.10 18.14 7.60
CA LYS A 96 -10.05 19.20 7.95
C LYS A 96 -11.01 18.74 9.05
N HIS A 97 -11.57 17.54 8.92
CA HIS A 97 -12.45 16.95 9.93
C HIS A 97 -11.74 16.63 11.26
N ALA A 98 -10.42 16.44 11.25
CA ALA A 98 -9.62 16.32 12.48
C ALA A 98 -9.39 17.66 13.18
N GLY A 99 -9.67 18.79 12.51
CA GLY A 99 -9.53 20.15 13.04
C GLY A 99 -8.29 20.89 12.55
N PHE A 100 -7.50 20.31 11.63
CA PHE A 100 -6.35 20.98 11.05
C PHE A 100 -6.76 22.00 9.99
N GLU A 101 -5.97 23.07 9.89
CA GLU A 101 -5.94 23.96 8.74
C GLU A 101 -4.92 23.42 7.73
N VAL A 102 -5.35 23.09 6.52
CA VAL A 102 -4.45 22.63 5.45
C VAL A 102 -3.79 23.85 4.81
N ILE A 103 -2.48 23.94 4.93
CA ILE A 103 -1.67 25.07 4.40
C ILE A 103 -1.26 24.80 2.95
N TRP A 104 -0.87 23.56 2.67
CA TRP A 104 -0.41 23.16 1.35
C TRP A 104 -0.64 21.67 1.16
N ASP A 105 -1.06 21.27 -0.04
CA ASP A 105 -1.11 19.87 -0.44
C ASP A 105 -0.78 19.76 -1.92
N LYS A 106 -0.08 18.69 -2.29
CA LYS A 106 0.23 18.37 -3.67
C LYS A 106 0.72 16.94 -3.81
N ASP A 107 0.34 16.30 -4.91
CA ASP A 107 1.09 15.16 -5.41
C ASP A 107 2.45 15.62 -5.95
N VAL A 108 3.52 15.36 -5.21
CA VAL A 108 4.86 15.80 -5.60
C VAL A 108 5.50 14.91 -6.66
N THR A 109 4.82 13.84 -7.08
CA THR A 109 5.22 13.07 -8.27
C THR A 109 5.01 13.90 -9.55
N ILE A 110 4.03 14.81 -9.55
CA ILE A 110 3.65 15.60 -10.72
C ILE A 110 4.78 16.57 -11.07
N GLY A 111 5.40 16.37 -12.23
CA GLY A 111 6.53 17.17 -12.72
C GLY A 111 7.88 16.71 -12.19
N ALA A 112 7.96 15.56 -11.51
CA ALA A 112 9.23 14.97 -11.14
C ALA A 112 10.02 14.56 -12.41
N PRO A 113 11.33 14.84 -12.48
CA PRO A 113 12.14 14.52 -13.66
C PRO A 113 12.33 13.02 -13.89
N VAL A 114 12.13 12.22 -12.84
CA VAL A 114 12.25 10.77 -12.88
C VAL A 114 10.96 10.17 -12.31
N PRO A 115 10.31 9.23 -13.01
CA PRO A 115 9.14 8.55 -12.48
C PRO A 115 9.47 7.81 -11.19
N TRP A 116 8.65 7.97 -10.15
CA TRP A 116 8.88 7.38 -8.83
C TRP A 116 8.93 5.85 -8.86
N TYR A 117 8.24 5.22 -9.82
CA TYR A 117 8.23 3.76 -10.01
C TYR A 117 9.47 3.24 -10.74
N SER A 118 10.37 4.11 -11.22
CA SER A 118 11.56 3.72 -11.96
C SER A 118 12.42 2.66 -11.23
N PRO A 119 12.69 2.77 -9.91
CA PRO A 119 13.43 1.73 -9.18
C PRO A 119 12.72 0.38 -9.10
N LEU A 120 11.40 0.35 -9.26
CA LEU A 120 10.58 -0.87 -9.28
C LEU A 120 10.55 -1.49 -10.69
N THR A 121 11.00 -0.76 -11.71
CA THR A 121 11.12 -1.26 -13.07
C THR A 121 12.51 -1.82 -13.35
N SER A 122 12.56 -2.87 -14.16
CA SER A 122 13.82 -3.48 -14.58
C SER A 122 14.53 -2.60 -15.61
N GLN A 123 15.48 -1.77 -15.17
CA GLN A 123 16.44 -1.08 -16.04
C GLN A 123 17.57 -2.05 -16.46
N PHE A 124 17.93 -2.20 -17.73
CA PHE A 124 18.90 -3.20 -18.18
C PHE A 124 20.28 -3.08 -17.49
N SER A 125 20.49 -3.80 -16.39
CA SER A 125 21.77 -3.97 -15.69
C SER A 125 21.79 -5.35 -15.01
N LEU A 126 22.97 -5.84 -14.64
CA LEU A 126 23.13 -7.08 -13.85
C LEU A 126 22.40 -7.02 -12.50
N SER A 127 22.23 -5.82 -11.90
CA SER A 127 21.44 -5.64 -10.67
C SER A 127 19.94 -5.74 -10.92
N SER A 128 19.46 -5.47 -12.13
CA SER A 128 18.04 -5.60 -12.50
C SER A 128 17.64 -6.98 -13.01
N PHE A 129 18.57 -7.94 -13.12
CA PHE A 129 18.22 -9.33 -13.43
C PHE A 129 17.12 -9.84 -12.50
N ARG A 130 17.19 -9.50 -11.21
CA ARG A 130 16.17 -9.86 -10.20
C ARG A 130 14.76 -9.38 -10.57
N ALA A 131 14.64 -8.21 -11.20
CA ALA A 131 13.37 -7.60 -11.59
C ALA A 131 12.91 -7.99 -13.01
N ALA A 132 13.82 -8.51 -13.84
CA ALA A 132 13.52 -8.95 -15.20
C ALA A 132 12.66 -10.23 -15.20
N PRO A 133 11.81 -10.47 -16.21
CA PRO A 133 10.97 -11.67 -16.28
C PRO A 133 11.75 -12.98 -16.13
N VAL A 134 12.94 -13.04 -16.74
CA VAL A 134 13.84 -14.19 -16.65
C VAL A 134 14.37 -14.40 -15.24
N GLY A 135 14.82 -13.35 -14.55
CA GLY A 135 15.34 -13.49 -13.19
C GLY A 135 14.24 -13.71 -12.15
N ARG A 136 13.03 -13.18 -12.37
CA ARG A 136 11.83 -13.58 -11.59
C ARG A 136 11.54 -15.06 -11.75
N PHE A 137 11.58 -15.57 -12.99
CA PHE A 137 11.41 -17.00 -13.25
C PHE A 137 12.46 -17.84 -12.49
N PHE A 138 13.74 -17.49 -12.57
CA PHE A 138 14.79 -18.22 -11.83
C PHE A 138 14.61 -18.10 -10.32
N THR A 139 14.34 -16.90 -9.80
CA THR A 139 14.14 -16.67 -8.36
C THR A 139 12.95 -17.46 -7.84
N ARG A 140 11.84 -17.48 -8.57
CA ARG A 140 10.64 -18.25 -8.21
C ARG A 140 10.96 -19.75 -8.17
N ASN A 141 11.60 -20.30 -9.19
CA ASN A 141 11.96 -21.72 -9.17
C ASN A 141 12.97 -22.07 -8.07
N MET A 142 13.94 -21.19 -7.82
CA MET A 142 14.93 -21.37 -6.75
C MET A 142 14.27 -21.38 -5.37
N VAL A 143 13.44 -20.39 -5.05
CA VAL A 143 12.74 -20.33 -3.76
C VAL A 143 11.81 -21.53 -3.59
N LYS A 144 11.19 -22.03 -4.67
CA LYS A 144 10.36 -23.25 -4.65
C LYS A 144 11.20 -24.47 -4.29
N ALA A 145 12.37 -24.62 -4.89
CA ALA A 145 13.28 -25.71 -4.59
C ALA A 145 13.76 -25.65 -3.14
N LEU A 146 14.18 -24.46 -2.67
CA LEU A 146 14.63 -24.25 -1.29
C LEU A 146 13.53 -24.54 -0.26
N GLU A 147 12.28 -24.19 -0.56
CA GLU A 147 11.13 -24.53 0.29
C GLU A 147 10.86 -26.04 0.29
N CYS A 148 10.95 -26.70 -0.87
CA CYS A 148 10.74 -28.14 -1.00
C CYS A 148 11.76 -28.97 -0.20
N ILE A 149 13.03 -28.54 -0.16
CA ILE A 149 14.10 -29.22 0.60
C ILE A 149 14.21 -28.75 2.06
N GLY A 150 13.31 -27.87 2.50
CA GLY A 150 13.21 -27.41 3.89
C GLY A 150 14.25 -26.36 4.30
N ILE A 151 15.01 -25.78 3.37
CA ILE A 151 15.92 -24.66 3.65
C ILE A 151 15.13 -23.36 3.78
N ALA A 152 14.17 -23.12 2.89
CA ALA A 152 13.25 -21.99 3.02
C ALA A 152 12.00 -22.39 3.83
N PRO A 153 11.48 -21.52 4.71
CA PRO A 153 10.25 -21.78 5.44
C PRO A 153 9.05 -22.03 4.52
N LYS A 154 8.11 -22.87 4.96
CA LYS A 154 6.82 -23.07 4.27
C LYS A 154 6.12 -21.73 4.05
N GLY A 155 5.65 -21.49 2.83
CA GLY A 155 5.01 -20.25 2.42
C GLY A 155 5.94 -19.22 1.78
N SER A 156 7.25 -19.48 1.70
CA SER A 156 8.23 -18.57 1.08
C SER A 156 7.92 -18.27 -0.39
N GLN A 157 7.49 -19.27 -1.15
CA GLN A 157 6.99 -19.07 -2.52
C GLN A 157 5.80 -18.13 -2.58
N ARG A 158 4.88 -18.27 -1.63
CA ARG A 158 3.67 -17.47 -1.58
C ARG A 158 4.01 -16.01 -1.28
N VAL A 159 4.87 -15.76 -0.29
CA VAL A 159 5.35 -14.41 0.04
C VAL A 159 6.04 -13.77 -1.16
N LEU A 160 6.92 -14.51 -1.87
CA LEU A 160 7.55 -14.00 -3.09
C LEU A 160 6.51 -13.59 -4.14
N SER A 161 5.51 -14.45 -4.39
CA SER A 161 4.46 -14.12 -5.37
C SER A 161 3.60 -12.91 -4.98
N PHE A 162 3.34 -12.71 -3.68
CA PHE A 162 2.65 -11.52 -3.18
C PHE A 162 3.46 -10.25 -3.44
N LEU A 163 4.76 -10.25 -3.10
CA LEU A 163 5.63 -9.09 -3.29
C LEU A 163 5.85 -8.76 -4.78
N GLU A 164 5.93 -9.77 -5.65
CA GLU A 164 6.03 -9.56 -7.10
C GLU A 164 4.77 -8.90 -7.68
N ARG A 165 3.59 -9.28 -7.18
CA ARG A 165 2.30 -8.67 -7.55
C ARG A 165 2.19 -7.24 -7.03
N ALA A 166 2.58 -6.99 -5.79
CA ALA A 166 2.63 -5.64 -5.20
C ALA A 166 3.46 -4.69 -6.07
N GLY A 167 4.69 -5.11 -6.40
CA GLY A 167 5.59 -4.31 -7.24
C GLY A 167 5.04 -4.08 -8.65
N ALA A 168 4.37 -5.06 -9.25
CA ALA A 168 3.70 -4.89 -10.54
C ALA A 168 2.55 -3.87 -10.44
N GLY A 169 1.68 -4.00 -9.43
CA GLY A 169 0.58 -3.08 -9.16
C GLY A 169 1.06 -1.64 -8.96
N LEU A 170 2.12 -1.42 -8.17
CA LEU A 170 2.74 -0.10 -7.98
C LEU A 170 3.24 0.50 -9.30
N VAL A 171 3.95 -0.28 -10.11
CA VAL A 171 4.45 0.18 -11.42
C VAL A 171 3.30 0.52 -12.36
N GLU A 172 2.27 -0.32 -12.44
CA GLU A 172 1.11 -0.08 -13.30
C GLU A 172 0.28 1.12 -12.82
N GLY A 173 0.06 1.23 -11.51
CA GLY A 173 -0.63 2.34 -10.89
C GLY A 173 0.07 3.67 -11.13
N GLY A 174 1.40 3.69 -11.02
CA GLY A 174 2.23 4.85 -11.33
C GLY A 174 2.23 5.22 -12.83
N LYS A 175 2.34 4.23 -13.73
CA LYS A 175 2.32 4.47 -15.18
C LYS A 175 0.98 5.00 -15.70
N LYS A 176 -0.12 4.58 -15.08
CA LYS A 176 -1.47 5.07 -15.38
C LYS A 176 -1.82 6.33 -14.59
N GLU A 177 -0.93 6.78 -13.73
CA GLU A 177 -1.10 7.94 -12.85
C GLU A 177 -2.31 7.83 -11.91
N ILE A 178 -2.87 6.63 -11.69
CA ILE A 178 -4.06 6.39 -10.84
C ILE A 178 -3.73 6.29 -9.35
N PHE A 179 -2.44 6.17 -9.05
CA PHE A 179 -1.93 5.99 -7.69
C PHE A 179 -0.66 6.81 -7.49
N THR A 180 -0.56 7.46 -6.34
CA THR A 180 0.65 8.17 -5.90
C THR A 180 1.07 7.72 -4.49
N PRO A 181 2.35 7.36 -4.29
CA PRO A 181 2.89 7.11 -2.96
C PRO A 181 3.42 8.39 -2.29
N MET A 182 3.32 9.55 -2.97
CA MET A 182 3.90 10.81 -2.52
C MET A 182 2.87 11.96 -2.60
N TYR A 183 1.63 11.70 -2.19
CA TYR A 183 0.71 12.81 -1.92
C TYR A 183 1.12 13.51 -0.63
N PHE A 184 1.71 14.69 -0.75
CA PHE A 184 2.20 15.44 0.39
C PHE A 184 1.17 16.45 0.87
N PHE A 185 1.08 16.62 2.18
CA PHE A 185 0.41 17.77 2.77
C PHE A 185 1.23 18.41 3.91
N LEU A 186 0.99 19.69 4.12
CA LEU A 186 1.37 20.47 5.29
C LEU A 186 0.09 21.04 5.90
N ALA A 187 -0.16 20.68 7.14
CA ALA A 187 -1.30 21.13 7.91
C ALA A 187 -0.85 21.75 9.23
N ARG A 188 -1.67 22.63 9.81
CA ARG A 188 -1.39 23.32 11.07
C ARG A 188 -2.54 23.14 12.04
N LYS A 189 -2.20 22.95 13.31
CA LYS A 189 -3.17 23.10 14.40
C LYS A 189 -3.40 24.59 14.64
N PRO A 190 -4.64 25.11 14.53
CA PRO A 190 -4.93 26.51 14.81
C PRO A 190 -4.46 26.94 16.21
N LEU A 191 -4.23 28.25 16.39
CA LEU A 191 -3.86 28.86 17.68
C LEU A 191 -4.98 28.77 18.71
#